data_AF-A0A524NGD2-F1
#
_entry.id   AF-A0A524NGD2-F1
#
_cell.length_a   1.000
_cell.length_b   1.000
_cell.length_c   1.000
_cell.angle_alpha   90.00
_cell.angle_beta   90.00
_cell.angle_gamma   90.00
#
_symmetry.space_group_name_H-M   'P 1'
#
loop_
_entity.id
_entity.type
_entity.pdbx_description
1 polymer ?
#
loop_
_entity_poly.entity_id
_entity_poly.type
_entity_poly.pdbx_seq_one_letter_code
_entity_poly.pdbx_strand_id
1 'polypeptide(L)'
;MRTEKVPVDELEKTKNLIVGASLRGMDDPQDCSEILAYMEMQFKNENALVNHVTEIKSVSSENIVEAANKYLQEDLLTTVVLKPKKST
;
A
#
# COMPACT_ATOMS: atom_id res chain seq x y z
N MET A 1 22.04 4.47 -2.25
CA MET A 1 20.84 4.28 -3.10
C MET A 1 20.66 2.81 -3.38
N ARG A 2 19.44 2.29 -3.23
CA ARG A 2 19.04 0.93 -3.61
C ARG A 2 18.98 0.83 -5.13
N THR A 3 19.51 -0.25 -5.69
CA THR A 3 19.61 -0.47 -7.14
C THR A 3 19.04 -1.81 -7.59
N GLU A 4 18.79 -2.72 -6.66
CA GLU A 4 18.24 -4.04 -6.94
C GLU A 4 16.73 -3.95 -7.17
N LYS A 5 16.27 -4.56 -8.27
CA LYS A 5 14.84 -4.66 -8.60
C LYS A 5 14.24 -5.86 -7.90
N VAL A 6 12.98 -5.70 -7.48
CA VAL A 6 12.19 -6.84 -6.98
C VAL A 6 11.97 -7.88 -8.10
N PRO A 7 11.96 -9.18 -7.77
CA PRO A 7 11.55 -10.22 -8.70
C PRO A 7 10.15 -9.96 -9.28
N VAL A 8 9.97 -10.30 -10.56
CA VAL A 8 8.69 -10.05 -11.27
C VAL A 8 7.54 -10.84 -10.66
N ASP A 9 7.80 -12.08 -10.25
CA ASP A 9 6.82 -12.94 -9.59
C ASP A 9 6.39 -12.39 -8.24
N GLU A 10 7.33 -11.83 -7.46
CA GLU A 10 7.02 -11.15 -6.20
C GLU A 10 6.16 -9.90 -6.42
N LEU A 11 6.52 -9.08 -7.42
CA LEU A 11 5.77 -7.87 -7.76
C LEU A 11 4.33 -8.21 -8.16
N GLU A 12 4.15 -9.15 -9.09
CA GLU A 12 2.82 -9.53 -9.58
C GLU A 12 1.98 -10.21 -8.50
N LYS A 13 2.59 -11.08 -7.69
CA LYS A 13 1.90 -11.67 -6.53
C LYS A 13 1.41 -10.59 -5.57
N THR A 14 2.24 -9.60 -5.27
CA THR A 14 1.91 -8.52 -4.33
C THR A 14 0.81 -7.63 -4.86
N LYS A 15 0.86 -7.23 -6.14
CA LYS A 15 -0.23 -6.48 -6.80
C LYS A 15 -1.56 -7.22 -6.68
N ASN A 16 -1.57 -8.52 -6.99
CA ASN A 16 -2.76 -9.35 -6.92
C ASN A 16 -3.30 -9.47 -5.49
N LEU A 17 -2.43 -9.55 -4.48
CA LEU A 17 -2.85 -9.56 -3.07
C LEU A 17 -3.54 -8.26 -2.66
N ILE A 18 -2.98 -7.10 -3.04
CA ILE A 18 -3.53 -5.78 -2.70
C ILE A 18 -4.88 -5.56 -3.41
N VAL A 19 -4.95 -5.82 -4.71
CA VAL A 19 -6.20 -5.70 -5.48
C VAL A 19 -7.25 -6.66 -4.93
N GLY A 20 -6.86 -7.92 -4.67
CA GLY A 20 -7.78 -8.91 -4.10
C GLY A 20 -8.31 -8.52 -2.72
N ALA A 21 -7.49 -7.92 -1.86
CA ALA A 21 -7.94 -7.40 -0.57
C ALA A 21 -8.95 -6.26 -0.72
N SER A 22 -8.68 -5.33 -1.65
CA SER A 22 -9.58 -4.21 -1.92
C SER A 22 -10.94 -4.67 -2.45
N LEU A 23 -10.95 -5.68 -3.33
CA LEU A 23 -12.19 -6.25 -3.87
C LEU A 23 -12.98 -7.04 -2.82
N ARG A 24 -12.30 -7.81 -1.96
CA ARG A 24 -12.99 -8.52 -0.86
C ARG A 24 -13.67 -7.57 0.13
N GLY A 25 -13.08 -6.39 0.37
CA GLY A 25 -13.72 -5.36 1.19
C GLY A 25 -15.05 -4.86 0.61
N MET A 26 -15.33 -5.08 -0.68
CA MET A 26 -16.62 -4.75 -1.27
C MET A 26 -17.70 -5.80 -1.02
N ASP A 27 -17.33 -7.01 -0.62
CA ASP A 27 -18.29 -8.07 -0.29
C ASP A 27 -18.91 -7.86 1.10
N ASP A 28 -18.25 -7.10 1.98
CA ASP A 28 -18.76 -6.73 3.30
C ASP A 28 -19.42 -5.33 3.26
N PRO A 29 -20.69 -5.18 3.68
CA PRO A 29 -21.40 -3.90 3.60
C PRO A 29 -20.79 -2.77 4.44
N GLN A 30 -20.16 -3.11 5.57
CA GLN A 30 -19.52 -2.13 6.43
C GLN A 30 -18.23 -1.62 5.76
N ASP A 31 -17.35 -2.53 5.36
CA ASP A 31 -16.10 -2.19 4.68
C ASP A 31 -16.36 -1.43 3.36
N CYS A 32 -17.36 -1.86 2.58
CA CYS A 32 -17.77 -1.20 1.35
C CYS A 32 -18.16 0.27 1.58
N SER A 33 -18.94 0.53 2.63
CA SER A 33 -19.36 1.89 2.98
C SER A 33 -18.16 2.77 3.38
N GLU A 34 -17.21 2.21 4.12
CA GLU A 34 -15.97 2.90 4.51
C GLU A 34 -15.09 3.21 3.29
N ILE A 35 -14.93 2.25 2.38
CA ILE A 35 -14.17 2.44 1.13
C ILE A 35 -14.79 3.56 0.29
N LEU A 36 -16.10 3.54 0.08
CA LEU A 36 -16.79 4.58 -0.70
C LEU A 36 -16.64 5.96 -0.06
N ALA A 37 -16.84 6.06 1.25
CA ALA A 37 -16.67 7.31 1.98
C ALA A 37 -15.24 7.86 1.86
N TYR A 38 -14.22 7.00 2.03
CA TYR A 38 -12.82 7.38 1.87
C TYR A 38 -12.52 7.88 0.46
N MET A 39 -13.01 7.17 -0.56
CA MET A 39 -12.79 7.51 -1.95
C MET A 39 -13.38 8.87 -2.31
N GLU A 40 -14.61 9.15 -1.86
CA GLU A 40 -15.26 10.44 -2.06
C GLU A 40 -14.56 11.57 -1.30
N MET A 41 -14.21 11.36 -0.03
CA MET A 41 -13.58 12.40 0.78
C MET A 41 -12.21 12.81 0.25
N GLN A 42 -11.39 11.85 -0.18
CA GLN A 42 -10.02 12.13 -0.60
C GLN A 42 -9.88 12.48 -2.07
N PHE A 43 -10.63 11.83 -2.95
CA PHE A 43 -10.44 11.96 -4.40
C PHE A 43 -11.59 12.70 -5.09
N LYS A 44 -12.77 12.82 -4.44
CA LYS A 44 -13.98 13.48 -4.98
C LYS A 44 -14.30 13.01 -6.41
N ASN A 45 -14.18 11.70 -6.62
CA ASN A 45 -14.28 11.07 -7.92
C ASN A 45 -14.90 9.69 -7.75
N GLU A 46 -16.01 9.46 -8.44
CA GLU A 46 -16.77 8.23 -8.41
C GLU A 46 -15.99 7.03 -8.98
N ASN A 47 -14.99 7.30 -9.82
CA ASN A 47 -14.09 6.30 -10.40
C ASN A 47 -12.82 6.09 -9.56
N ALA A 48 -12.67 6.72 -8.39
CA ALA A 48 -11.45 6.69 -7.61
C ALA A 48 -10.98 5.26 -7.28
N LEU A 49 -11.89 4.34 -6.95
CA LEU A 49 -11.54 2.94 -6.72
C LEU A 49 -11.03 2.24 -7.98
N VAL A 50 -11.69 2.44 -9.12
CA VAL A 50 -11.29 1.85 -10.41
C VAL A 50 -9.91 2.38 -10.82
N ASN A 51 -9.70 3.68 -10.65
CA ASN A 51 -8.43 4.34 -10.89
C ASN A 51 -7.35 3.77 -9.97
N HIS A 52 -7.65 3.62 -8.67
CA HIS A 52 -6.72 3.04 -7.69
C HIS A 52 -6.27 1.61 -8.08
N VAL A 53 -7.22 0.75 -8.48
CA VAL A 53 -6.88 -0.60 -8.97
C VAL A 53 -6.02 -0.56 -10.23
N THR A 54 -6.31 0.38 -11.14
CA THR A 54 -5.53 0.57 -12.37
C THR A 54 -4.11 1.03 -12.07
N GLU A 55 -3.96 1.99 -11.16
CA GLU A 55 -2.66 2.50 -10.70
C GLU A 55 -1.83 1.39 -10.07
N ILE A 56 -2.39 0.58 -9.16
CA ILE A 56 -1.70 -0.56 -8.55
C ILE A 56 -1.18 -1.53 -9.63
N LYS A 57 -2.01 -1.87 -10.61
CA LYS A 57 -1.62 -2.78 -11.70
C LYS A 57 -0.51 -2.20 -12.57
N SER A 58 -0.49 -0.88 -12.75
CA SER A 58 0.51 -0.17 -13.56
C SER A 58 1.89 -0.04 -12.91
N VAL A 59 2.01 -0.28 -11.60
CA VAL A 59 3.28 -0.14 -10.86
C VAL A 59 4.37 -1.01 -11.49
N SER A 60 5.52 -0.40 -11.80
CA SER A 60 6.68 -1.10 -12.33
C SER A 60 7.74 -1.36 -11.25
N SER A 61 8.71 -2.24 -11.56
CA SER A 61 9.85 -2.50 -10.68
C SER A 61 10.70 -1.24 -10.41
N GLU A 62 10.75 -0.32 -11.38
CA GLU A 62 11.45 0.96 -11.29
C GLU A 62 10.75 1.88 -10.30
N ASN A 63 9.42 1.93 -10.30
CA ASN A 63 8.67 2.71 -9.30
C ASN A 63 8.95 2.23 -7.87
N ILE A 64 9.11 0.91 -7.68
CA ILE A 64 9.47 0.34 -6.37
C ILE A 64 10.87 0.80 -5.95
N VAL A 65 11.85 0.76 -6.85
CA VAL A 65 13.22 1.23 -6.58
C VAL A 65 13.22 2.73 -6.26
N GLU A 66 12.46 3.53 -7.00
CA GLU A 66 12.32 4.97 -6.75
C GLU A 66 11.70 5.23 -5.38
N ALA A 67 10.59 4.57 -5.05
CA ALA A 67 9.94 4.70 -3.74
C ALA A 67 10.87 4.29 -2.59
N ALA A 68 11.61 3.19 -2.75
CA ALA A 68 12.56 2.72 -1.74
C ALA A 68 13.74 3.70 -1.57
N ASN A 69 14.18 4.37 -2.63
CA ASN A 69 15.18 5.44 -2.56
C ASN A 69 14.64 6.74 -1.97
N LYS A 70 13.34 7.00 -2.08
CA LYS A 70 12.71 8.19 -1.52
C LYS A 70 12.41 8.06 -0.03
N TYR A 71 11.84 6.92 0.39
CA TYR A 71 11.23 6.81 1.72
C TYR A 71 12.01 5.95 2.71
N LEU A 72 12.83 5.00 2.25
CA LEU A 72 13.54 4.08 3.16
C LEU A 72 14.97 4.56 3.46
N GLN A 73 15.13 5.83 3.80
CA GLN A 73 16.43 6.44 4.13
C GLN A 73 16.69 6.39 5.64
N GLU A 74 17.94 6.16 6.06
CA GLU A 74 18.30 6.07 7.49
C GLU A 74 18.08 7.40 8.22
N ASP A 75 18.32 8.50 7.53
CA ASP A 75 18.08 9.87 7.94
C ASP A 75 16.58 10.22 8.08
N LEU A 76 15.69 9.38 7.54
CA LEU A 76 14.24 9.46 7.73
C LEU A 76 13.70 8.38 8.69
N LEU A 77 14.59 7.57 9.29
CA LEU A 77 14.22 6.48 10.18
C LEU A 77 14.04 6.97 11.62
N THR A 78 12.88 6.72 12.20
CA THR A 78 12.66 6.84 13.65
C THR A 78 12.47 5.45 14.25
N THR A 79 13.30 5.08 15.22
CA THR A 79 13.19 3.79 15.93
C THR A 79 12.61 3.99 17.32
N VAL A 80 11.52 3.29 17.62
CA VAL A 80 10.89 3.29 18.94
C VAL A 80 10.88 1.86 19.48
N VAL A 81 11.44 1.66 20.67
CA VAL A 81 11.50 0.34 21.32
C VAL A 81 10.79 0.42 22.66
N LEU A 82 9.67 -0.30 22.78
CA LEU A 82 8.98 -0.50 24.05
C LEU A 82 9.56 -1.72 24.75
N LYS A 83 10.14 -1.53 25.94
CA LYS A 83 10.54 -2.63 26.81
C LYS A 83 9.47 -2.82 27.90
N PRO A 84 9.04 -4.06 28.18
CA PRO A 84 8.10 -4.31 29.26
C PRO A 84 8.73 -3.90 30.59
N LYS A 85 7.92 -3.31 31.46
CA LYS A 85 8.33 -3.02 32.84
C LYS A 85 8.51 -4.35 33.57
N LYS A 86 9.66 -4.57 34.21
CA LYS A 86 9.81 -5.71 35.13
C LYS A 86 8.78 -5.57 36.25
N SER A 87 7.85 -6.51 36.32
CA SER A 87 7.06 -6.71 37.54
C SER A 87 8.01 -7.17 38.63
N THR A 88 8.12 -6.37 39.69
CA THR A 88 8.86 -6.70 40.90
C THR A 88 7.97 -7.56 41.80
#